data_AF-D7CA16-F1
#
_entry.id   AF-D7CA16-F1
#
_cell.length_a   1.000
_cell.length_b   1.000
_cell.length_c   1.000
_cell.angle_alpha   90.00
_cell.angle_beta   90.00
_cell.angle_gamma   90.00
#
_symmetry.space_group_name_H-M   'P 1'
#
loop_
_entity.id
_entity.type
_entity.pdbx_description
1 polymer ?
#
loop_
_entity_poly.entity_id
_entity_poly.type
_entity_poly.pdbx_seq_one_letter_code
_entity_poly.pdbx_strand_id
1 'polypeptide(L)'
;MEALREAICELVAAAQPCSVRHVYYLGIGPLWDKDTGHSRRDYSVVVREVGHLRETGRLPWGWITDGTRMVRQETQYDSLDDAMQRNTETYRRNLWASQSRRVEVWCESDSVGGVLLPVTSAWGVGLYSCRGQSSKTFVYEAVRFGRG
;
A
#
# COMPACT_ATOMS: atom_id res chain seq x y z
N MET A 1 -14.53 -23.58 7.21
CA MET A 1 -14.88 -22.17 6.89
C MET A 1 -14.58 -21.25 8.06
N GLU A 2 -15.05 -21.54 9.28
CA GLU A 2 -14.79 -20.65 10.42
C GLU A 2 -13.31 -20.58 10.83
N ALA A 3 -12.59 -21.71 10.86
CA ALA A 3 -11.15 -21.71 11.12
C ALA A 3 -10.34 -20.88 10.09
N LEU A 4 -10.76 -20.87 8.82
CA LEU A 4 -10.13 -20.03 7.78
C LEU A 4 -10.34 -18.54 8.09
N ARG A 5 -11.53 -18.18 8.57
CA ARG A 5 -11.88 -16.80 8.93
C ARG A 5 -11.09 -16.30 10.12
N GLU A 6 -10.93 -17.14 11.15
CA GLU A 6 -10.07 -16.83 12.30
C GLU A 6 -8.63 -16.59 11.86
N ALA A 7 -8.07 -17.49 11.03
CA ALA A 7 -6.72 -17.32 10.50
C ALA A 7 -6.55 -16.06 9.65
N ILE A 8 -7.56 -15.70 8.83
CA ILE A 8 -7.56 -14.44 8.08
C ILE A 8 -7.58 -13.24 9.05
N CYS A 9 -8.38 -13.27 10.11
CA CYS A 9 -8.41 -12.21 11.12
C CYS A 9 -7.06 -12.02 11.81
N GLU A 10 -6.39 -13.10 12.21
CA GLU A 10 -5.06 -13.06 12.83
C GLU A 10 -4.01 -12.47 11.88
N LEU A 11 -4.01 -12.94 10.64
CA LEU A 11 -3.10 -12.48 9.60
C LEU A 11 -3.30 -10.99 9.29
N VAL A 12 -4.55 -10.53 9.18
CA VAL A 12 -4.87 -9.11 8.97
C VAL A 12 -4.51 -8.28 10.20
N ALA A 13 -4.78 -8.76 11.41
CA ALA A 13 -4.43 -8.05 12.65
C ALA A 13 -2.92 -7.80 12.76
N ALA A 14 -2.10 -8.75 12.30
CA ALA A 14 -0.65 -8.63 12.29
C ALA A 14 -0.12 -7.70 11.18
N ALA A 15 -0.84 -7.59 10.05
CA ALA A 15 -0.35 -6.90 8.85
C ALA A 15 -1.05 -5.56 8.54
N GLN A 16 -2.08 -5.19 9.31
CA GLN A 16 -2.87 -3.97 9.04
C GLN A 16 -2.03 -2.68 9.20
N PRO A 17 -2.32 -1.64 8.39
CA PRO A 17 -3.28 -1.63 7.28
C PRO A 17 -2.73 -2.36 6.04
N CYS A 18 -3.54 -3.20 5.39
CA CYS A 18 -3.11 -4.00 4.24
C CYS A 18 -4.19 -4.13 3.15
N SER A 19 -3.79 -4.39 1.90
CA SER A 19 -4.77 -4.67 0.84
C SER A 19 -5.24 -6.12 0.85
N VAL A 20 -6.43 -6.40 0.28
CA VAL A 20 -6.92 -7.79 0.09
C VAL A 20 -5.91 -8.65 -0.68
N ARG A 21 -5.16 -8.02 -1.60
CA ARG A 21 -4.07 -8.68 -2.31
C ARG A 21 -2.91 -9.06 -1.40
N HIS A 22 -2.56 -8.19 -0.46
CA HIS A 22 -1.52 -8.49 0.52
C HIS A 22 -1.96 -9.64 1.43
N VAL A 23 -3.22 -9.64 1.89
CA VAL A 23 -3.81 -10.77 2.64
C VAL A 23 -3.67 -12.08 1.86
N TYR A 24 -4.02 -12.07 0.56
CA TYR A 24 -3.85 -13.22 -0.31
C TYR A 24 -2.39 -13.72 -0.33
N TYR A 25 -1.40 -12.84 -0.46
CA TYR A 25 0.01 -13.26 -0.51
C TYR A 25 0.52 -13.81 0.83
N LEU A 26 0.11 -13.21 1.95
CA LEU A 26 0.55 -13.63 3.28
C LEU A 26 0.03 -15.04 3.65
N GLY A 27 -1.12 -15.45 3.10
CA GLY A 27 -1.65 -16.79 3.33
C GLY A 27 -1.14 -17.87 2.36
N ILE A 28 -0.30 -17.52 1.37
CA ILE A 28 0.29 -18.52 0.47
C ILE A 28 1.27 -19.40 1.24
N GLY A 29 1.01 -20.71 1.28
CA GLY A 29 1.75 -21.69 2.05
C GLY A 29 1.02 -22.05 3.35
N PRO A 30 0.84 -21.10 4.29
CA PRO A 30 0.17 -21.38 5.55
C PRO A 30 -1.34 -21.68 5.42
N LEU A 31 -2.05 -21.03 4.50
CA LEU A 31 -3.52 -21.07 4.42
C LEU A 31 -4.04 -21.59 3.08
N TRP A 32 -3.35 -21.33 1.97
CA TRP A 32 -3.70 -21.80 0.62
C TRP A 32 -2.48 -21.87 -0.29
N ASP A 33 -2.63 -22.51 -1.43
CA ASP A 33 -1.60 -22.52 -2.48
C ASP A 33 -1.69 -21.26 -3.37
N LYS A 34 -0.58 -20.94 -4.03
CA LYS A 34 -0.56 -19.85 -5.01
C LYS A 34 -1.35 -20.27 -6.25
N ASP A 35 -2.39 -19.50 -6.60
CA ASP A 35 -3.07 -19.60 -7.89
C ASP A 35 -2.05 -19.55 -9.05
N THR A 36 -2.14 -20.51 -9.97
CA THR A 36 -1.27 -20.62 -11.15
C THR A 36 -2.02 -20.36 -12.45
N GLY A 37 -1.29 -19.93 -13.49
CA GLY A 37 -1.85 -19.59 -14.79
C GLY A 37 -2.89 -18.47 -14.69
N HIS A 38 -4.09 -18.73 -15.24
CA HIS A 38 -5.22 -17.80 -15.18
C HIS A 38 -6.19 -18.09 -14.01
N SER A 39 -5.87 -19.03 -13.12
CA SER A 39 -6.68 -19.31 -11.93
C SER A 39 -6.73 -18.09 -11.00
N ARG A 40 -7.89 -17.89 -10.37
CA ARG A 40 -8.12 -16.92 -9.29
C ARG A 40 -8.98 -17.52 -8.19
N ARG A 41 -8.89 -18.83 -7.97
CA ARG A 41 -9.83 -19.57 -7.11
C ARG A 41 -9.64 -19.12 -5.67
N ASP A 42 -8.42 -19.23 -5.17
CA ASP A 42 -8.07 -18.88 -3.80
C ASP A 42 -8.12 -17.37 -3.59
N TYR A 43 -7.65 -16.59 -4.58
CA TYR A 43 -7.82 -15.14 -4.55
C TYR A 43 -9.29 -14.71 -4.40
N SER A 44 -10.22 -15.35 -5.14
CA SER A 44 -11.65 -15.03 -5.07
C SER A 44 -12.26 -15.42 -3.73
N VAL A 45 -11.80 -16.53 -3.12
CA VAL A 45 -12.22 -16.91 -1.77
C VAL A 45 -11.75 -15.87 -0.76
N VAL A 46 -10.50 -15.41 -0.83
CA VAL A 46 -9.98 -14.37 0.07
C VAL A 46 -10.78 -13.08 -0.05
N VAL A 47 -11.08 -12.62 -1.27
CA VAL A 47 -11.92 -11.43 -1.49
C VAL A 47 -13.29 -11.59 -0.83
N ARG A 48 -13.95 -12.75 -1.02
CA ARG A 48 -15.26 -13.03 -0.44
C ARG A 48 -15.23 -13.06 1.09
N GLU A 49 -14.30 -13.80 1.68
CA GLU A 49 -14.24 -13.96 3.14
C GLU A 49 -13.82 -12.65 3.84
N VAL A 50 -12.86 -11.90 3.28
CA VAL A 50 -12.51 -10.58 3.81
C VAL A 50 -13.70 -9.61 3.73
N GLY A 51 -14.48 -9.65 2.65
CA GLY A 51 -15.73 -8.89 2.53
C GLY A 51 -16.72 -9.24 3.64
N HIS A 52 -17.02 -10.53 3.79
CA HIS A 52 -17.92 -11.03 4.83
C HIS A 52 -17.47 -10.66 6.25
N LEU A 53 -16.17 -10.75 6.54
CA LEU A 53 -15.60 -10.39 7.84
C LEU A 53 -15.74 -8.89 8.15
N ARG A 54 -15.66 -8.03 7.14
CA ARG A 54 -15.90 -6.58 7.31
C ARG A 54 -17.38 -6.27 7.53
N GLU A 55 -18.26 -6.88 6.73
CA GLU A 55 -19.71 -6.72 6.85
C GLU A 55 -20.25 -7.19 8.20
N THR A 56 -19.65 -8.23 8.78
CA THR A 56 -20.00 -8.76 10.11
C THR A 56 -19.28 -8.04 11.27
N GLY A 57 -18.45 -7.03 10.97
CA GLY A 57 -17.73 -6.24 11.99
C GLY A 57 -16.52 -6.93 12.63
N ARG A 58 -16.13 -8.12 12.17
CA ARG A 58 -14.95 -8.85 12.66
C ARG A 58 -13.63 -8.29 12.14
N LEU A 59 -13.67 -7.56 11.02
CA LEU A 59 -12.54 -6.78 10.52
C LEU A 59 -12.94 -5.30 10.43
N PRO A 60 -12.22 -4.38 11.11
CA PRO A 60 -12.45 -2.95 10.98
C PRO A 60 -12.30 -2.47 9.54
N TRP A 61 -13.19 -1.55 9.11
CA TRP A 61 -13.13 -1.00 7.75
C TRP A 61 -11.80 -0.32 7.43
N GLY A 62 -11.14 0.31 8.41
CA GLY A 62 -9.85 0.98 8.23
C GLY A 62 -8.65 0.03 8.08
N TRP A 63 -8.79 -1.27 8.37
CA TRP A 63 -7.67 -2.22 8.30
C TRP A 63 -7.39 -2.73 6.88
N ILE A 64 -8.38 -2.66 5.98
CA ILE A 64 -8.25 -3.11 4.59
C ILE A 64 -8.23 -1.91 3.64
N THR A 65 -7.11 -1.74 2.94
CA THR A 65 -6.92 -0.65 1.96
C THR A 65 -7.26 -1.09 0.54
N ASP A 66 -8.00 -0.26 -0.20
CA ASP A 66 -8.27 -0.43 -1.63
C ASP A 66 -7.51 0.64 -2.43
N GLY A 67 -6.33 0.27 -2.94
CA GLY A 67 -5.49 1.17 -3.73
C GLY A 67 -5.98 1.40 -5.18
N THR A 68 -7.10 0.79 -5.60
CA THR A 68 -7.56 0.86 -7.01
C THR A 68 -8.64 1.91 -7.25
N ARG A 69 -9.33 2.37 -6.21
CA ARG A 69 -10.37 3.41 -6.32
C ARG A 69 -9.79 4.78 -5.99
N MET A 70 -9.14 5.39 -6.99
CA MET A 70 -8.65 6.76 -6.88
C MET A 70 -9.74 7.73 -7.33
N VAL A 71 -10.45 8.36 -6.39
CA VAL A 71 -11.26 9.54 -6.70
C VAL A 71 -10.28 10.69 -6.95
N ARG A 72 -10.25 11.20 -8.17
CA ARG A 72 -9.45 12.40 -8.51
C ARG A 72 -10.29 13.62 -8.23
N GLN A 73 -10.03 14.26 -7.10
CA GLN A 73 -10.56 15.57 -6.76
C GLN A 73 -9.38 16.43 -6.29
N GLU A 74 -9.33 17.67 -6.76
CA GLU A 74 -8.34 18.63 -6.28
C GLU A 74 -8.57 18.93 -4.79
N THR A 75 -7.48 19.06 -4.03
CA THR A 75 -7.57 19.53 -2.65
C THR A 75 -8.07 20.97 -2.67
N GLN A 76 -9.23 21.21 -2.07
CA GLN A 76 -9.86 22.51 -1.94
C GLN A 76 -9.93 22.86 -0.46
N TYR A 77 -9.79 24.15 -0.15
CA TYR A 77 -9.87 24.71 1.18
C TYR A 77 -10.91 25.82 1.19
N ASP A 78 -11.69 25.90 2.27
CA ASP A 78 -12.74 26.91 2.40
C ASP A 78 -12.17 28.31 2.74
N SER A 79 -10.91 28.36 3.18
CA SER A 79 -10.20 29.60 3.52
C SER A 79 -8.67 29.43 3.50
N LEU A 80 -7.94 30.55 3.59
CA LEU A 80 -6.48 30.55 3.75
C LEU A 80 -6.05 29.94 5.10
N ASP A 81 -6.78 30.22 6.18
CA ASP A 81 -6.49 29.66 7.50
C ASP A 81 -6.61 28.13 7.51
N ASP A 82 -7.65 27.58 6.87
CA ASP A 82 -7.83 26.13 6.68
C ASP A 82 -6.66 25.51 5.90
N ALA A 83 -6.24 26.18 4.81
CA ALA A 83 -5.06 25.77 4.05
C ALA A 83 -3.78 25.77 4.90
N MET A 84 -3.58 26.79 5.75
CA MET A 84 -2.39 26.89 6.62
C MET A 84 -2.38 25.86 7.74
N GLN A 85 -3.55 25.58 8.34
CA GLN A 85 -3.69 24.54 9.36
C GLN A 85 -3.34 23.17 8.78
N ARG A 86 -3.89 22.85 7.62
CA ARG A 86 -3.56 21.62 6.87
C ARG A 86 -2.10 21.52 6.48
N ASN A 87 -1.50 22.63 6.04
CA ASN A 87 -0.09 22.66 5.71
C ASN A 87 0.78 22.40 6.96
N THR A 88 0.37 22.87 8.13
CA THR A 88 1.09 22.61 9.39
C THR A 88 1.10 21.12 9.75
N GLU A 89 -0.02 20.41 9.54
CA GLU A 89 -0.13 18.97 9.79
C GLU A 89 0.68 18.11 8.80
N THR A 90 0.69 18.56 7.53
CA THR A 90 1.26 17.79 6.41
C THR A 90 2.70 18.17 6.09
N TYR A 91 3.19 19.31 6.58
CA TYR A 91 4.55 19.77 6.31
C TYR A 91 5.57 18.70 6.71
N ARG A 92 6.46 18.37 5.76
CA ARG A 92 7.63 17.52 5.98
C ARG A 92 8.84 18.25 5.43
N ARG A 93 9.84 18.47 6.29
CA ARG A 93 11.11 19.05 5.88
C ARG A 93 11.85 18.05 4.99
N ASN A 94 12.43 18.52 3.89
CA ASN A 94 13.30 17.69 3.06
C ASN A 94 14.60 17.36 3.81
N LEU A 95 14.69 16.12 4.33
CA LEU A 95 15.84 15.60 5.07
C LEU A 95 17.10 15.44 4.19
N TRP A 96 16.90 15.36 2.86
CA TRP A 96 17.95 15.07 1.90
C TRP A 96 18.49 16.33 1.20
N ALA A 97 17.99 17.52 1.54
CA ALA A 97 18.34 18.78 0.87
C ALA A 97 19.84 19.12 0.89
N SER A 98 20.57 18.65 1.91
CA SER A 98 22.02 18.87 2.05
C SER A 98 22.87 17.65 1.72
N GLN A 99 22.25 16.53 1.31
CA GLN A 99 22.96 15.26 1.10
C GLN A 99 23.52 15.20 -0.33
N SER A 100 24.76 14.77 -0.47
CA SER A 100 25.43 14.63 -1.78
C SER A 100 24.95 13.42 -2.58
N ARG A 101 24.16 12.54 -1.97
CA ARG A 101 23.62 11.33 -2.58
C ARG A 101 22.14 11.18 -2.23
N ARG A 102 21.35 10.77 -3.22
CA ARG A 102 19.96 10.39 -3.07
C ARG A 102 19.86 8.88 -2.90
N VAL A 103 19.05 8.43 -1.96
CA VAL A 103 18.68 7.02 -1.79
C VAL A 103 17.25 6.82 -2.28
N GLU A 104 17.01 5.69 -2.92
CA GLU A 104 15.69 5.26 -3.39
C GLU A 104 15.49 3.80 -3.02
N VAL A 105 14.26 3.42 -2.68
CA VAL A 105 13.87 2.04 -2.43
C VAL A 105 12.98 1.56 -3.55
N TRP A 106 13.31 0.41 -4.12
CA TRP A 106 12.61 -0.18 -5.24
C TRP A 106 12.02 -1.53 -4.82
N CYS A 107 10.77 -1.77 -5.16
CA CYS A 107 10.09 -3.04 -4.90
C CYS A 107 9.32 -3.49 -6.13
N GLU A 108 9.14 -4.80 -6.28
CA GLU A 108 8.51 -5.35 -7.49
C GLU A 108 6.98 -5.12 -7.53
N SER A 109 6.32 -5.08 -6.38
CA SER A 109 4.85 -5.08 -6.29
C SER A 109 4.27 -4.06 -5.32
N ASP A 110 3.07 -3.57 -5.61
CA ASP A 110 2.34 -2.63 -4.74
C ASP A 110 2.02 -3.22 -3.37
N SER A 111 1.86 -4.54 -3.27
CA SER A 111 1.63 -5.22 -2.00
C SER A 111 2.83 -5.07 -1.06
N VAL A 112 4.05 -5.27 -1.57
CA VAL A 112 5.29 -5.00 -0.82
C VAL A 112 5.48 -3.51 -0.59
N GLY A 113 5.12 -2.69 -1.58
CA GLY A 113 5.16 -1.23 -1.46
C GLY A 113 4.35 -0.71 -0.26
N GLY A 114 3.16 -1.27 -0.01
CA GLY A 114 2.34 -0.92 1.16
C GLY A 114 3.03 -1.20 2.50
N VAL A 115 3.83 -2.26 2.59
CA VAL A 115 4.58 -2.63 3.81
C VAL A 115 5.82 -1.73 4.00
N LEU A 116 6.49 -1.37 2.90
CA LEU A 116 7.70 -0.56 2.96
C LEU A 116 7.41 0.92 3.18
N LEU A 117 6.23 1.41 2.77
CA LEU A 117 5.89 2.83 2.80
C LEU A 117 6.05 3.48 4.18
N PRO A 118 5.56 2.90 5.30
CA PRO A 118 5.76 3.50 6.63
C PRO A 118 7.25 3.66 6.99
N VAL A 119 8.09 2.69 6.59
CA VAL A 119 9.53 2.73 6.83
C VAL A 119 10.18 3.82 5.97
N THR A 120 9.95 3.81 4.65
CA THR A 120 10.56 4.78 3.74
C THR A 120 10.10 6.21 4.01
N SER A 121 8.83 6.39 4.39
CA SER A 121 8.28 7.70 4.79
C SER A 121 8.93 8.26 6.04
N ALA A 122 9.26 7.42 7.04
CA ALA A 122 9.96 7.86 8.24
C ALA A 122 11.36 8.44 7.94
N TRP A 123 12.00 7.98 6.87
CA TRP A 123 13.32 8.46 6.41
C TRP A 123 13.25 9.47 5.26
N GLY A 124 12.06 9.84 4.80
CA GLY A 124 11.89 10.72 3.65
C GLY A 124 12.48 10.17 2.34
N VAL A 125 12.54 8.85 2.20
CA VAL A 125 13.10 8.16 1.03
C VAL A 125 11.98 7.80 0.05
N GLY A 126 12.22 8.02 -1.24
CA GLY A 126 11.28 7.65 -2.29
C GLY A 126 11.14 6.13 -2.44
N LEU A 127 9.90 5.64 -2.50
CA LEU A 127 9.56 4.24 -2.73
C LEU A 127 8.92 4.05 -4.11
N TYR A 128 9.49 3.14 -4.90
CA TYR A 128 9.11 2.90 -6.29
C TYR A 128 8.63 1.45 -6.43
N SER A 129 7.39 1.26 -6.89
CA SER A 129 6.82 -0.07 -7.18
C SER A 129 6.82 -0.33 -8.69
N CYS A 130 7.54 -1.36 -9.13
CA CYS A 130 7.74 -1.67 -10.55
C CYS A 130 6.56 -2.38 -11.22
N ARG A 131 5.64 -2.95 -10.43
CA ARG A 131 4.48 -3.75 -10.90
C ARG A 131 4.86 -4.83 -11.94
N GLY A 132 6.00 -5.50 -11.76
CA GLY A 132 6.52 -6.56 -12.64
C GLY A 132 7.24 -6.11 -13.92
N GLN A 133 6.92 -4.94 -14.48
CA GLN A 133 7.67 -4.30 -15.57
C GLN A 133 7.63 -2.77 -15.39
N SER A 134 8.78 -2.16 -15.10
CA SER A 134 8.88 -0.70 -15.02
C SER A 134 8.74 -0.08 -16.41
N SER A 135 7.84 0.89 -16.57
CA SER A 135 7.77 1.65 -17.82
C SER A 135 9.07 2.43 -18.03
N LYS A 136 9.50 2.61 -19.28
CA LYS A 136 10.69 3.42 -19.61
C LYS A 136 10.57 4.85 -19.06
N THR A 137 9.34 5.40 -19.06
CA THR A 137 9.03 6.70 -18.47
C THR A 137 9.28 6.72 -16.96
N PHE A 138 8.86 5.69 -16.24
CA PHE A 138 9.04 5.60 -14.79
C PHE A 138 10.53 5.58 -14.39
N VAL A 139 11.35 4.81 -15.12
CA VAL A 139 12.81 4.78 -14.91
C VAL A 139 13.45 6.13 -15.28
N TYR A 140 13.01 6.75 -16.38
CA TYR A 140 13.52 8.05 -16.81
C TYR A 140 13.24 9.15 -15.78
N GLU A 141 12.03 9.18 -15.21
CA GLU A 141 11.64 10.15 -14.19
C GLU A 141 12.46 9.98 -12.90
N ALA A 142 12.68 8.75 -12.43
CA ALA A 142 13.52 8.50 -11.26
C ALA A 142 14.94 9.07 -11.44
N VAL A 143 15.56 8.85 -12.61
CA VAL A 143 16.89 9.39 -12.92
C VAL A 143 16.90 10.92 -13.05
N ARG A 144 15.85 11.52 -13.63
CA ARG A 144 15.71 12.98 -13.76
C ARG A 144 15.59 13.67 -12.41
N PHE A 145 14.77 13.14 -11.51
CA PHE A 145 14.59 13.70 -10.16
C PHE A 145 15.84 13.54 -9.27
N GLY A 146 16.73 12.58 -9.56
CA GLY A 146 17.99 12.39 -8.84
C GLY A 146 19.13 13.33 -9.23
N ARG A 147 18.95 14.24 -10.19
CA ARG A 147 19.99 15.19 -10.67
C ARG A 147 19.81 16.64 -10.20
N GLY A 148 18.80 16.91 -9.37
CA GLY A 148 18.52 18.24 -8.79
C GLY A 148 19.26 18.48 -7.49
#